data_AF-A0A0U3AET1-F1
#
_entry.id   AF-A0A0U3AET1-F1
#
_cell.length_a   1.000
_cell.length_b   1.000
_cell.length_c   1.000
_cell.angle_alpha   90.00
_cell.angle_beta   90.00
_cell.angle_gamma   90.00
#
_symmetry.space_group_name_H-M   'P 1'
#
loop_
_entity.id
_entity.type
_entity.pdbx_description
1 polymer ?
#
loop_
_entity_poly.entity_id
_entity_poly.type
_entity_poly.pdbx_seq_one_letter_code
_entity_poly.pdbx_strand_id
1 'polypeptide(L)' 'GPAALGALFTAFQLDKAVYEVVYEARNRPTWLSIPLDAVQRLLADAPAAANSQEVRP' A
#
# COMPACT_ATOMS: atom_id res chain seq x y z
N GLY A 1 4.61 -4.37 -18.02
CA GLY A 1 4.52 -5.83 -17.81
C GLY A 1 3.61 -6.14 -16.62
N PRO A 2 3.19 -7.40 -16.43
CA PRO A 2 2.28 -7.81 -15.35
C PRO A 2 2.76 -7.37 -13.95
N ALA A 3 4.06 -7.44 -13.69
CA ALA A 3 4.66 -6.98 -12.42
C ALA A 3 4.48 -5.47 -12.18
N ALA A 4 4.59 -4.64 -13.22
CA ALA A 4 4.41 -3.19 -13.10
C ALA A 4 2.95 -2.80 -12.82
N LEU A 5 1.99 -3.51 -13.43
CA LEU A 5 0.57 -3.33 -13.13
C LEU A 5 0.25 -3.75 -11.69
N GLY A 6 0.84 -4.85 -11.22
CA GLY A 6 0.73 -5.30 -9.82
C GLY A 6 1.26 -4.25 -8.84
N ALA A 7 2.45 -3.70 -9.10
CA ALA A 7 3.03 -2.65 -8.27
C ALA A 7 2.16 -1.38 -8.23
N LEU A 8 1.63 -0.95 -9.38
CA LEU A 8 0.73 0.20 -9.46
C LEU A 8 -0.58 -0.04 -8.70
N PHE A 9 -1.13 -1.24 -8.81
CA PHE A 9 -2.34 -1.62 -8.08
C PHE A 9 -2.10 -1.64 -6.56
N THR A 10 -0.98 -2.18 -6.08
CA THR A 10 -0.58 -2.11 -4.67
C THR A 10 -0.44 -0.66 -4.20
N ALA A 11 0.15 0.23 -5.02
CA ALA A 11 0.28 1.65 -4.68
C ALA A 11 -1.08 2.33 -4.50
N PHE A 12 -2.06 2.09 -5.39
CA PHE A 12 -3.42 2.64 -5.24
C PHE A 12 -4.17 2.09 -4.03
N GLN A 13 -3.99 0.81 -3.71
CA GLN A 13 -4.58 0.23 -2.50
C GLN A 13 -4.00 0.86 -1.24
N LEU A 14 -2.68 1.10 -1.22
CA LEU A 14 -2.01 1.74 -0.08
C LEU A 14 -2.47 3.19 0.10
N ASP A 15 -2.57 3.96 -0.99
CA ASP A 15 -3.08 5.34 -0.96
C ASP A 15 -4.49 5.41 -0.36
N LYS A 16 -5.40 4.54 -0.83
CA LYS A 16 -6.75 4.42 -0.29
C LYS A 16 -6.73 4.04 1.20
N ALA A 17 -5.94 3.05 1.59
CA ALA A 17 -5.88 2.61 2.99
C ALA A 17 -5.38 3.74 3.92
N VAL A 18 -4.40 4.53 3.49
CA VAL A 18 -3.92 5.70 4.23
C VAL A 18 -5.01 6.78 4.35
N TYR A 19 -5.74 7.05 3.26
CA TYR A 19 -6.90 7.93 3.30
C TYR A 19 -7.95 7.45 4.31
N GLU A 20 -8.28 6.16 4.31
CA GLU A 20 -9.23 5.56 5.24
C GLU A 20 -8.74 5.62 6.70
N VAL A 21 -7.44 5.44 6.97
CA VAL A 21 -6.88 5.64 8.32
C VAL A 21 -7.21 7.04 8.86
N VAL A 22 -6.97 8.08 8.05
CA VAL A 22 -7.24 9.47 8.46
C VAL A 22 -8.74 9.71 8.63
N TYR A 23 -9.56 9.17 7.73
CA TYR A 23 -11.01 9.31 7.78
C TYR A 23 -11.59 8.61 9.02
N GLU A 24 -11.26 7.35 9.26
CA GLU A 24 -11.85 6.56 10.34
C GLU A 24 -11.35 7.02 11.71
N ALA A 25 -10.10 7.46 11.83
CA ALA A 25 -9.61 8.08 13.05
C ALA A 25 -10.44 9.30 13.49
N ARG A 26 -11.04 10.03 12.53
CA ARG A 26 -11.87 11.21 12.79
C ARG A 26 -13.35 10.89 12.95
N ASN A 27 -13.86 9.91 12.19
CA ASN A 27 -15.30 9.72 12.03
C ASN A 27 -15.84 8.45 12.68
N ARG A 28 -15.04 7.37 12.71
CA ARG A 28 -15.43 6.06 13.30
C ARG A 28 -14.22 5.40 13.95
N PRO A 29 -13.76 5.89 15.11
CA PRO A 29 -12.53 5.39 15.73
C PRO A 29 -12.53 3.89 16.00
N THR A 30 -13.70 3.26 16.18
CA THR A 30 -13.84 1.81 16.37
C THR A 30 -13.53 1.00 15.12
N TRP A 31 -13.52 1.61 13.93
CA TRP A 31 -13.21 0.96 12.65
C TRP A 31 -11.75 1.15 12.22
N LEU A 32 -10.96 1.94 12.97
CA LEU A 32 -9.61 2.34 12.61
C LEU A 32 -8.63 1.16 12.42
N SER A 33 -8.85 0.04 13.11
CA SER A 33 -8.00 -1.15 12.96
C SER A 33 -8.05 -1.73 11.54
N ILE A 34 -9.20 -1.65 10.86
CA ILE A 34 -9.40 -2.24 9.53
C ILE A 34 -8.44 -1.64 8.48
N PRO A 35 -8.40 -0.31 8.27
CA PRO A 35 -7.48 0.27 7.31
C PRO A 35 -6.01 0.21 7.78
N LEU A 36 -5.75 0.23 9.10
CA LEU A 36 -4.38 0.02 9.63
C LEU A 36 -3.84 -1.37 9.30
N ASP A 37 -4.65 -2.42 9.47
CA ASP A 37 -4.27 -3.80 9.13
C ASP A 37 -4.07 -3.96 7.63
N ALA A 38 -4.80 -3.21 6.79
CA ALA A 38 -4.59 -3.18 5.35
C ALA A 38 -3.23 -2.56 4.99
N VAL A 39 -2.88 -1.41 5.58
CA VAL A 39 -1.56 -0.79 5.39
C VAL A 39 -0.43 -1.75 5.76
N GLN A 40 -0.52 -2.41 6.92
CA GLN A 40 0.52 -3.35 7.36
C GLN A 40 0.70 -4.52 6.39
N ARG A 41 -0.39 -5.14 5.95
CA ARG A 41 -0.35 -6.25 4.98
C ARG A 41 0.23 -5.80 3.64
N LEU A 42 -0.23 -4.68 3.10
CA LEU A 42 0.24 -4.16 1.81
C LEU A 42 1.73 -3.81 1.84
N LEU A 43 2.26 -3.33 2.96
CA LEU A 43 3.70 -3.07 3.12
C LEU A 43 4.53 -4.34 3.29
N ALA A 44 3.97 -5.37 3.93
CA ALA A 44 4.61 -6.68 4.04
C ALA A 44 4.64 -7.43 2.70
N ASP A 45 3.59 -7.27 1.90
CA ASP A 45 3.42 -7.91 0.59
C ASP A 45 4.03 -7.09 -0.56
N ALA A 46 4.38 -5.82 -0.31
CA ALA A 46 5.02 -4.99 -1.31
C ALA A 46 6.37 -5.64 -1.67
N PRO A 47 6.59 -6.01 -2.95
CA PRO A 47 7.89 -6.49 -3.36
C PRO A 47 8.90 -5.41 -3.00
N ALA A 48 9.99 -5.80 -2.32
CA ALA A 48 11.11 -4.91 -2.05
C ALA A 48 11.38 -4.14 -3.34
N ALA A 49 11.09 -2.82 -3.32
CA ALA A 49 11.01 -1.98 -4.51
C ALA A 49 12.17 -2.39 -5.40
N ALA A 50 11.87 -2.90 -6.60
CA ALA A 50 12.81 -3.60 -7.47
C ALA A 50 14.04 -2.73 -7.73
N ASN A 51 14.99 -2.78 -6.80
CA ASN A 51 16.18 -1.96 -6.77
C ASN A 51 17.23 -2.72 -7.58
N SER A 52 16.92 -2.94 -8.85
CA SER A 52 17.76 -3.62 -9.84
C SER A 52 17.14 -3.44 -11.24
N GLN A 53 16.78 -2.21 -11.62
CA GLN A 53 16.98 -1.86 -13.02
C GLN A 53 18.47 -1.58 -13.18
N GLU A 54 19.19 -2.69 -13.39
CA GLU A 54 20.45 -2.83 -14.11
C GLU A 54 20.90 -1.55 -14.83
N VAL A 55 21.80 -0.81 -14.18
CA VAL A 55 22.69 0.14 -14.87
C VAL A 55 23.66 -0.73 -15.66
N ARG A 56 23.32 -1.05 -16.90
CA ARG A 56 24.24 -1.67 -17.86
C ARG A 56 25.06 -0.55 -18.53
N PRO A 57 26.41 -0.65 -18.60
CA PRO A 57 27.23 0.28 -19.35
C PRO A 57 26.96 0.22 -20.86
#